data_AF-A0A2V9Q4C1-F1
#
_entry.id   AF-A0A2V9Q4C1-F1
#
_cell.length_a   1.000
_cell.length_b   1.000
_cell.length_c   1.000
_cell.angle_alpha   90.00
_cell.angle_beta   90.00
_cell.angle_gamma   90.00
#
_symmetry.space_group_name_H-M   'P 1'
#
loop_
_entity.id
_entity.type
_entity.pdbx_description
1 polymer ?
#
loop_
_entity_poly.entity_id
_entity_poly.type
_entity_poly.pdbx_seq_one_letter_code
_entity_poly.pdbx_strand_id
1 'polypeptide(L)'
;MALMAEVVQIGIFGDYNPASPTLPAIEKSIQHAATALNISAEAKWVPTDSLIGPDLENKLEAFDGLWAAPASPYKSFDGMLRGIEFARRRDWPFVGT
;
A
#
# COMPACT_ATOMS: atom_id res chain seq x y z
N MET A 1 -20.59 -24.79 -2.81
CA MET A 1 -20.27 -23.51 -2.15
C MET A 1 -18.91 -23.11 -2.69
N ALA A 2 -18.83 -22.12 -3.58
CA ALA A 2 -17.55 -21.70 -4.14
C ALA A 2 -16.69 -21.14 -3.00
N LEU A 3 -15.48 -21.66 -2.83
CA LEU A 3 -14.45 -20.99 -2.04
C LEU A 3 -14.27 -19.62 -2.68
N MET A 4 -14.69 -18.54 -2.00
CA MET A 4 -14.21 -17.22 -2.36
C MET A 4 -12.70 -17.27 -2.17
N ALA A 5 -11.93 -17.15 -3.25
CA ALA A 5 -10.50 -16.98 -3.13
C ALA A 5 -10.27 -15.72 -2.28
N GLU A 6 -9.57 -15.86 -1.15
CA GLU A 6 -9.20 -14.70 -0.34
C GLU A 6 -8.34 -13.77 -1.19
N VAL A 7 -8.79 -12.52 -1.35
CA VAL A 7 -8.11 -11.52 -2.15
C VAL A 7 -7.09 -10.82 -1.27
N VAL A 8 -5.81 -10.96 -1.59
CA VAL A 8 -4.72 -10.29 -0.87
C VAL A 8 -4.86 -8.76 -1.04
N GLN A 9 -4.97 -8.05 0.08
CA GLN A 9 -5.15 -6.60 0.12
C GLN A 9 -3.80 -5.92 0.33
N ILE A 10 -3.34 -5.14 -0.65
CA ILE A 10 -2.09 -4.37 -0.58
C ILE A 10 -2.38 -2.89 -0.40
N GLY A 11 -1.94 -2.31 0.73
CA GLY A 11 -2.03 -0.88 1.00
C GLY A 11 -0.80 -0.15 0.49
N ILE A 12 -0.96 0.74 -0.49
CA ILE A 12 0.13 1.58 -1.00
C ILE A 12 0.01 2.95 -0.36
N PHE A 13 0.92 3.30 0.55
CA PHE A 13 0.94 4.66 1.08
C PHE A 13 1.83 5.57 0.24
N GLY A 14 1.26 6.70 -0.18
CA GLY A 14 1.81 7.60 -1.17
C GLY A 14 0.72 8.47 -1.78
N ASP A 15 1.11 9.55 -2.44
CA ASP A 15 0.17 10.50 -3.01
C ASP A 15 -0.05 10.20 -4.49
N TYR A 16 -1.04 9.36 -4.78
CA TYR A 16 -1.31 8.89 -6.14
C TYR A 16 -1.46 10.04 -7.14
N ASN A 17 -0.77 9.90 -8.27
CA ASN A 17 -0.86 10.80 -9.40
C ASN A 17 -0.91 9.98 -10.70
N PRO A 18 -2.06 9.94 -11.41
CA PRO A 18 -2.20 9.16 -12.65
C PRO A 18 -1.36 9.72 -13.81
N ALA A 19 -0.92 10.98 -13.73
CA ALA A 19 -0.02 11.57 -14.72
C ALA A 19 1.45 11.16 -14.52
N SER A 20 1.79 10.55 -13.37
CA SER A 20 3.12 9.98 -13.15
C SER A 20 3.28 8.69 -13.96
N PRO A 21 4.43 8.47 -14.62
CA PRO A 21 4.70 7.20 -15.28
C PRO A 21 4.96 6.05 -14.28
N THR A 22 5.43 6.35 -13.07
CA THR A 22 5.90 5.32 -12.12
C THR A 22 4.82 4.85 -11.16
N LEU A 23 3.95 5.74 -10.67
CA LEU A 23 2.96 5.37 -9.64
C LEU A 23 1.92 4.36 -10.15
N PRO A 24 1.31 4.53 -11.34
CA PRO A 24 0.41 3.51 -11.90
C PRO A 24 1.12 2.19 -12.21
N ALA A 25 2.45 2.19 -12.35
CA ALA A 25 3.21 0.97 -12.59
C ALA A 25 3.30 0.07 -11.34
N ILE A 26 3.11 0.62 -10.14
CA ILE A 26 3.07 -0.17 -8.89
C ILE A 26 1.85 -1.08 -8.87
N GLU A 27 0.66 -0.56 -9.21
CA GLU A 27 -0.55 -1.40 -9.30
C GLU A 27 -0.38 -2.50 -10.37
N LYS A 28 0.20 -2.14 -11.53
CA LYS A 28 0.47 -3.10 -12.60
C LYS A 28 1.46 -4.19 -12.17
N SER A 29 2.47 -3.85 -11.37
CA SER A 29 3.45 -4.83 -10.89
C SER A 29 2.83 -5.79 -9.88
N ILE A 30 1.94 -5.31 -9.00
CA ILE A 30 1.15 -6.14 -8.09
C ILE A 30 0.27 -7.11 -8.90
N GLN A 31 -0.46 -6.62 -9.91
CA GLN A 31 -1.30 -7.48 -10.75
C GLN A 31 -0.50 -8.50 -11.57
N HIS A 32 0.67 -8.10 -12.06
CA HIS A 32 1.59 -9.00 -12.74
C HIS A 32 2.07 -10.14 -11.82
N ALA A 33 2.45 -9.82 -10.58
CA ALA A 33 2.83 -10.81 -9.57
C ALA A 33 1.66 -11.72 -9.19
N ALA A 34 0.46 -11.16 -8.97
CA ALA A 34 -0.74 -11.93 -8.66
C ALA A 34 -1.08 -12.95 -9.76
N THR A 35 -0.97 -12.53 -11.02
CA THR A 35 -1.17 -13.41 -12.19
C THR A 35 -0.13 -14.53 -12.22
N ALA A 36 1.15 -14.21 -12.01
CA ALA A 36 2.22 -15.22 -11.99
C ALA A 36 2.07 -16.25 -10.86
N LEU A 37 1.51 -15.83 -9.72
CA LEU A 37 1.25 -16.68 -8.56
C LEU A 37 -0.12 -17.39 -8.61
N ASN A 38 -0.97 -17.07 -9.60
CA ASN A 38 -2.35 -17.54 -9.71
C ASN A 38 -3.19 -17.26 -8.45
N ILE A 39 -3.06 -16.04 -7.91
CA ILE A 39 -3.84 -15.53 -6.77
C ILE A 39 -4.59 -14.26 -7.16
N SER A 40 -5.56 -13.86 -6.34
CA SER A 40 -6.21 -12.55 -6.45
C SER A 40 -5.51 -11.56 -5.51
N ALA A 41 -5.16 -10.38 -6.02
CA ALA A 41 -4.64 -9.28 -5.22
C ALA A 41 -5.26 -7.95 -5.65
N GLU A 42 -5.54 -7.09 -4.68
CA GLU A 42 -6.05 -5.75 -4.88
C GLU A 42 -5.12 -4.74 -4.23
N ALA A 43 -4.91 -3.61 -4.90
CA ALA A 43 -4.06 -2.53 -4.42
C ALA A 43 -4.92 -1.31 -4.12
N LYS A 44 -4.68 -0.67 -2.98
CA LYS A 44 -5.38 0.55 -2.58
C LYS A 44 -4.41 1.61 -2.12
N TRP A 45 -4.55 2.80 -2.70
CA TRP A 45 -3.76 3.96 -2.30
C TRP A 45 -4.27 4.56 -1.00
N VAL A 46 -3.32 4.90 -0.12
CA VAL A 46 -3.53 5.56 1.15
C VAL A 46 -2.74 6.89 1.10
N PRO A 47 -3.44 8.04 0.95
CA PRO A 47 -2.78 9.35 0.92
C PRO A 47 -1.94 9.60 2.17
N THR A 48 -0.77 10.21 2.00
CA THR A 48 0.18 10.36 3.12
C THR A 48 -0.36 11.27 4.22
N ASP A 49 -1.08 12.33 3.86
CA ASP A 49 -1.75 13.23 4.80
C ASP A 49 -2.81 12.53 5.69
N SER A 50 -3.39 11.43 5.21
CA SER A 50 -4.38 10.65 5.94
C SER A 50 -3.79 9.78 7.08
N LEU A 51 -2.45 9.71 7.16
CA LEU A 51 -1.67 8.91 8.12
C LEU A 51 -1.15 9.71 9.32
N ILE A 52 -1.60 10.95 9.50
CA ILE A 52 -1.27 11.78 10.68
C ILE A 52 -2.27 11.59 11.84
N GLY A 53 -3.40 10.95 11.58
CA GLY A 53 -4.46 10.77 12.58
C GLY A 53 -4.21 9.63 13.58
N PRO A 54 -5.05 9.54 14.63
CA PRO A 54 -5.09 8.39 15.53
C PRO A 54 -5.57 7.11 14.82
N ASP A 55 -6.36 7.24 13.75
CA ASP A 55 -6.92 6.12 13.00
C ASP A 55 -5.95 5.43 12.04
N LEU A 56 -4.66 5.82 12.05
CA LEU A 56 -3.65 5.23 11.17
C LEU A 56 -3.62 3.71 11.29
N GLU A 57 -3.67 3.18 12.52
CA GLU A 57 -3.55 1.73 12.76
C GLU A 57 -4.71 0.98 12.12
N ASN A 58 -5.95 1.38 12.43
CA ASN A 58 -7.15 0.80 11.83
C ASN A 58 -7.15 0.86 10.29
N LYS A 59 -6.58 1.92 9.71
CA LYS A 59 -6.46 2.05 8.25
C LYS A 59 -5.45 1.06 7.66
N LEU A 60 -4.31 0.88 8.32
CA LEU A 60 -3.22 0.06 7.80
C LEU A 60 -3.39 -1.43 8.10
N GLU A 61 -4.04 -1.78 9.22
CA GLU A 61 -4.38 -3.17 9.60
C GLU A 61 -5.41 -3.81 8.66
N ALA A 62 -6.09 -3.02 7.82
CA ALA A 62 -7.02 -3.51 6.81
C ALA A 62 -6.33 -4.15 5.58
N PHE A 63 -4.99 -4.18 5.54
CA PHE A 63 -4.21 -4.68 4.40
C PHE A 63 -3.28 -5.81 4.82
N ASP A 64 -3.17 -6.88 4.05
CA ASP A 64 -2.25 -7.99 4.32
C ASP A 64 -0.77 -7.61 4.12
N GLY A 65 -0.50 -6.55 3.37
CA GLY A 65 0.84 -6.03 3.14
C GLY A 65 0.82 -4.55 2.74
N LEU A 66 1.95 -3.88 2.99
CA LEU A 66 2.08 -2.44 2.81
C LEU A 66 3.23 -2.09 1.86
N TRP A 67 3.04 -1.05 1.06
CA TRP A 67 4.03 -0.52 0.12
C TRP A 67 4.21 0.99 0.31
N ALA A 68 5.42 1.43 0.66
CA ALA A 68 5.82 2.84 0.61
C ALA A 68 6.18 3.26 -0.82
N ALA A 69 5.29 4.00 -1.49
CA ALA A 69 5.52 4.44 -2.86
C ALA A 69 6.56 5.59 -2.92
N PRO A 70 7.30 5.72 -4.05
CA PRO A 70 8.22 6.82 -4.27
C PRO A 70 7.46 8.11 -4.62
N ALA A 71 8.19 9.13 -5.11
CA ALA A 71 7.69 10.43 -5.57
C ALA A 71 7.58 11.52 -4.48
N SER A 72 8.64 11.71 -3.70
CA SER A 72 8.78 12.95 -2.94
C SER A 72 8.82 14.19 -3.86
N PRO A 73 8.32 15.35 -3.43
CA PRO A 73 7.77 15.63 -2.10
C PRO A 73 6.37 15.04 -1.93
N TYR A 74 6.14 14.41 -0.76
CA TYR A 74 4.82 13.95 -0.35
C TYR A 74 3.99 15.12 0.18
N LYS A 75 2.66 14.99 0.13
CA LYS A 75 1.74 15.93 0.80
C LYS A 75 2.00 15.95 2.31
N SER A 76 2.35 14.81 2.90
CA SER A 76 2.81 14.71 4.27
C SER A 76 4.01 13.77 4.39
N PHE A 77 5.17 14.36 4.67
CA PHE A 77 6.37 13.57 4.97
C PHE A 77 6.22 12.78 6.27
N ASP A 78 5.63 13.38 7.31
CA ASP A 78 5.38 12.72 8.59
C ASP A 78 4.43 11.52 8.44
N GLY A 79 3.43 11.62 7.56
CA GLY A 79 2.49 10.53 7.32
C GLY A 79 3.14 9.34 6.64
N MET A 80 4.03 9.59 5.69
CA MET A 80 4.90 8.58 5.08
C MET A 80 5.75 7.88 6.15
N LEU A 81 6.43 8.63 7.02
CA LEU A 81 7.26 8.05 8.08
C LEU A 81 6.44 7.22 9.08
N ARG A 82 5.25 7.69 9.46
CA ARG A 82 4.37 6.95 10.38
C ARG A 82 3.84 5.65 9.79
N GLY A 83 3.56 5.62 8.48
CA GLY A 83 3.20 4.39 7.78
C GLY A 83 4.35 3.37 7.78
N ILE A 84 5.58 3.82 7.51
CA ILE A 84 6.79 2.98 7.59
C ILE A 84 7.01 2.48 9.01
N GLU A 85 6.89 3.36 10.00
CA GLU A 85 7.05 3.01 11.41
C GLU A 85 6.05 1.94 11.86
N PHE A 86 4.77 2.10 11.50
CA PHE A 86 3.73 1.10 11.77
C PHE A 86 4.15 -0.27 11.24
N ALA A 87 4.50 -0.35 9.95
CA ALA A 87 4.80 -1.62 9.31
C ALA A 87 6.03 -2.29 9.95
N ARG A 88 7.10 -1.52 10.15
CA ARG A 88 8.37 -2.03 10.67
C ARG A 88 8.35 -2.38 12.15
N ARG A 89 7.52 -1.72 12.97
CA ARG A 89 7.42 -2.01 14.40
C ARG A 89 6.48 -3.16 14.72
N ARG A 90 5.58 -3.51 13.79
CA ARG A 90 4.56 -4.55 13.98
C ARG A 90 4.83 -5.83 13.19
N ASP A 91 6.00 -5.93 12.56
CA ASP A 91 6.36 -7.04 11.67
C ASP A 91 5.35 -7.24 10.53
N TRP A 92 4.80 -6.13 10.03
CA TRP A 92 3.85 -6.16 8.92
C TRP A 92 4.61 -6.34 7.60
N PRO A 93 4.14 -7.21 6.67
CA PRO A 93 4.76 -7.34 5.36
C PRO A 93 4.89 -5.98 4.67
N PHE A 94 6.12 -5.62 4.29
CA PHE A 94 6.45 -4.26 3.89
C PHE A 94 7.48 -4.20 2.75
N VAL A 95 7.20 -3.35 1.76
CA VAL A 95 8.13 -2.99 0.67
C VAL A 95 8.25 -1.47 0.58
N GLY A 96 9.45 -0.95 0.33
CA GLY A 96 9.68 0.45 0.01
C GLY A 96 10.55 0.59 -1.24
N THR A 97 10.21 1.55 -2.10
CA THR A 97 10.86 1.81 -3.40
C THR A 97 11.12 3.29 -3.61
#